data_AF-A0AAN0ITI5-F1
#
_entry.id   AF-A0AAN0ITI5-F1
#
_cell.length_a   1.000
_cell.length_b   1.000
_cell.length_c   1.000
_cell.angle_alpha   90.00
_cell.angle_beta   90.00
_cell.angle_gamma   90.00
#
_symmetry.space_group_name_H-M   'P 1'
#
loop_
_entity.id
_entity.type
_entity.pdbx_description
1 polymer ?
#
loop_
_entity_poly.entity_id
_entity_poly.type
_entity_poly.pdbx_seq_one_letter_code
_entity_poly.pdbx_strand_id
1 'polypeptide(L)'
;VFKPSYKERFSNISNFVLVKFEYDMMVEPKETEWFGFYKEHQSVETYSMFESKIYRRDLIGLQYLNKTERIHFLSYPGGHLQFSFEWFKSNIFPYINR
;
A
#
# COMPACT_ATOMS: atom_id res chain seq x y z
N VAL A 1 18.61 1.50 -8.42
CA VAL A 1 19.54 0.58 -7.70
C VAL A 1 18.89 0.17 -6.38
N PHE A 2 18.69 -1.13 -6.14
CA PHE A 2 18.19 -1.62 -4.84
C PHE A 2 19.35 -1.67 -3.84
N LYS A 3 19.20 -0.98 -2.71
CA LYS A 3 20.20 -0.97 -1.63
C LYS A 3 19.72 -1.89 -0.50
N PRO A 4 20.55 -2.84 -0.03
CA PRO A 4 20.20 -3.72 1.09
C PRO A 4 19.74 -2.96 2.34
N SER A 5 20.35 -1.81 2.62
CA SER A 5 19.99 -0.96 3.75
C SER A 5 18.58 -0.38 3.69
N TYR A 6 17.97 -0.23 2.51
CA TYR A 6 16.59 0.23 2.40
C TYR A 6 15.62 -0.87 2.80
N LYS A 7 15.90 -2.12 2.37
CA LYS A 7 15.12 -3.29 2.78
C LYS A 7 15.15 -3.48 4.29
N GLU A 8 16.34 -3.42 4.88
CA GLU A 8 16.52 -3.54 6.33
C GLU A 8 15.68 -2.50 7.09
N ARG A 9 15.83 -1.22 6.74
CA ARG A 9 15.10 -0.12 7.40
C ARG A 9 13.58 -0.23 7.22
N PHE A 10 13.12 -0.51 5.99
CA PHE A 10 11.69 -0.66 5.73
C PHE A 10 11.11 -1.88 6.45
N SER A 11 11.88 -2.96 6.59
CA SER A 11 11.45 -4.17 7.30
C SER A 11 11.32 -3.97 8.82
N ASN A 12 11.86 -2.89 9.38
CA ASN A 12 11.78 -2.58 10.80
C ASN A 12 10.48 -1.85 11.21
N ILE A 13 9.63 -1.44 10.27
CA ILE A 13 8.37 -0.77 10.61
C ILE A 13 7.41 -1.74 11.30
N SER A 14 6.68 -1.26 12.31
CA SER A 14 5.74 -2.08 13.08
C SER A 14 4.41 -2.29 12.37
N ASN A 15 3.94 -1.29 11.64
CA ASN A 15 2.72 -1.33 10.82
C ASN A 15 2.94 -0.53 9.55
N PHE A 16 2.42 -1.04 8.44
CA PHE A 16 2.39 -0.40 7.14
C PHE A 16 0.95 -0.35 6.65
N VAL A 17 0.26 0.74 6.96
CA VAL A 17 -1.15 0.93 6.65
C VAL A 17 -1.27 1.64 5.31
N LEU A 18 -1.92 0.98 4.35
CA LEU A 18 -2.16 1.47 3.01
C LEU A 18 -3.66 1.75 2.85
N VAL A 19 -4.01 3.01 2.62
CA VAL A 19 -5.42 3.44 2.43
C VAL A 19 -5.66 3.67 0.94
N LYS A 20 -6.70 3.04 0.38
CA LYS A 20 -7.14 3.25 -1.00
C LYS A 20 -8.48 3.98 -1.07
N PHE A 21 -8.61 4.97 -1.94
CA PHE A 21 -9.86 5.67 -2.23
C PHE A 21 -10.54 5.07 -3.46
N GLU A 22 -11.75 4.52 -3.28
CA GLU A 22 -12.42 3.77 -4.35
C GLU A 22 -12.87 4.67 -5.51
N TYR A 23 -13.15 5.95 -5.22
CA TYR A 23 -13.59 6.94 -6.20
C TYR A 23 -12.52 7.99 -6.48
N ASP A 24 -11.24 7.63 -6.28
CA ASP A 24 -10.13 8.49 -6.62
C ASP A 24 -10.13 8.86 -8.12
N MET A 25 -10.06 10.16 -8.39
CA MET A 25 -9.94 10.75 -9.73
C MET A 25 -8.64 11.55 -9.89
N MET A 26 -7.79 11.57 -8.87
CA MET A 26 -6.51 12.30 -8.83
C MET A 26 -5.32 11.35 -9.03
N VAL A 27 -5.39 10.14 -8.47
CA VAL A 27 -4.35 9.12 -8.56
C VAL A 27 -4.66 8.14 -9.68
N GLU A 28 -3.76 8.07 -10.67
CA GLU A 28 -3.89 7.18 -11.83
C GLU A 28 -2.63 6.31 -12.02
N PRO A 29 -2.73 4.97 -11.94
CA PRO A 29 -3.91 4.20 -11.52
C PRO A 29 -4.08 4.24 -9.99
N LYS A 30 -5.32 4.21 -9.51
CA LYS A 30 -5.66 4.15 -8.06
C LYS A 30 -5.03 2.94 -7.35
N GLU A 31 -4.69 1.88 -8.09
CA GLU A 31 -3.96 0.71 -7.59
C GLU A 31 -2.58 1.06 -7.01
N THR A 32 -1.98 2.18 -7.40
CA THR A 32 -0.71 2.67 -6.84
C THR A 32 -0.77 2.92 -5.34
N GLU A 33 -1.94 3.29 -4.81
CA GLU A 33 -2.18 3.49 -3.37
C GLU A 33 -1.92 2.20 -2.57
N TRP A 34 -2.03 1.04 -3.23
CA TRP A 34 -1.79 -0.29 -2.68
C TRP A 34 -0.62 -1.01 -3.39
N PHE A 35 0.40 -0.29 -3.87
CA PHE A 35 1.58 -0.86 -4.54
C PHE A 35 1.29 -1.68 -5.82
N GLY A 36 0.11 -1.54 -6.40
CA GLY A 36 -0.19 -2.00 -7.75
C GLY A 36 0.24 -0.98 -8.81
N PHE A 37 0.21 -1.38 -10.08
CA PHE A 37 0.48 -0.50 -11.20
C PHE A 37 -0.10 -1.06 -12.51
N TYR A 38 0.01 -0.33 -13.61
CA TYR A 38 -0.27 -0.88 -14.93
C TYR A 38 0.70 -2.01 -15.30
N LYS A 39 0.20 -3.02 -16.02
CA LYS A 39 1.05 -4.00 -16.70
C LYS A 39 1.91 -3.34 -17.76
N GLU A 40 3.08 -3.92 -18.02
CA GLU A 40 4.08 -3.35 -18.92
C GLU A 40 3.50 -3.08 -20.33
N HIS A 41 3.95 -1.99 -20.95
CA HIS A 41 3.63 -1.59 -22.32
C HIS A 41 2.18 -1.14 -22.60
N GLN A 42 1.36 -0.89 -21.58
CA GLN A 42 -0.02 -0.42 -21.75
C GLN A 42 -0.53 0.35 -20.49
N SER A 43 -1.73 0.95 -20.56
CA SER A 43 -2.31 1.80 -19.51
C SER A 43 -3.78 1.48 -19.19
N VAL A 44 -4.18 0.23 -19.33
CA VAL A 44 -5.56 -0.26 -19.12
C VAL A 44 -5.59 -1.31 -18.01
N GLU A 45 -4.90 -2.44 -18.19
CA GLU A 45 -4.82 -3.51 -17.22
C GLU A 45 -3.82 -3.18 -16.11
N THR A 46 -4.21 -3.46 -14.87
CA THR A 46 -3.35 -3.30 -13.70
C THR A 46 -2.92 -4.65 -13.14
N TYR A 47 -1.88 -4.62 -12.32
CA TYR A 47 -1.43 -5.72 -11.46
C TYR A 47 -1.45 -5.24 -10.00
N SER A 48 -1.66 -6.18 -9.08
CA SER A 48 -1.61 -5.96 -7.64
C SER A 48 -0.17 -5.99 -7.09
N MET A 49 0.06 -5.46 -5.88
CA MET A 49 1.34 -5.60 -5.19
C MET A 49 1.87 -7.04 -5.23
N PHE A 50 1.01 -8.05 -5.05
CA PHE A 50 1.39 -9.47 -5.00
C PHE A 50 1.95 -10.03 -6.32
N GLU A 51 1.57 -9.43 -7.44
CA GLU A 51 2.03 -9.82 -8.77
C GLU A 51 3.34 -9.13 -9.16
N SER A 52 3.67 -8.03 -8.49
CA SER A 52 4.83 -7.21 -8.78
C SER A 52 6.16 -7.94 -8.52
N LYS A 53 7.20 -7.56 -9.28
CA LYS A 53 8.58 -8.02 -9.05
C LYS A 53 9.11 -7.57 -7.68
N ILE A 54 8.72 -6.38 -7.21
CA ILE A 54 9.18 -5.82 -5.94
C ILE A 54 8.71 -6.66 -4.75
N TYR A 55 7.48 -7.21 -4.81
CA TYR A 55 6.95 -8.14 -3.83
C TYR A 55 7.48 -9.56 -4.01
N ARG A 56 7.38 -10.14 -5.23
CA ARG A 56 7.77 -11.55 -5.47
C ARG A 56 9.22 -11.85 -5.13
N ARG A 57 10.12 -10.88 -5.36
CA ARG A 57 11.54 -10.99 -5.03
C ARG A 57 11.91 -10.33 -3.70
N ASP A 58 10.92 -9.82 -2.96
CA ASP A 58 11.08 -9.14 -1.68
C ASP A 58 12.19 -8.08 -1.68
N LEU A 59 12.20 -7.23 -2.70
CA LEU A 59 13.35 -6.35 -2.99
C LEU A 59 13.51 -5.23 -1.95
N ILE A 60 12.41 -4.82 -1.30
CA ILE A 60 12.41 -3.80 -0.27
C ILE A 60 11.84 -4.29 1.08
N GLY A 61 11.41 -5.55 1.20
CA GLY A 61 10.83 -6.07 2.44
C GLY A 61 9.29 -6.15 2.47
N LEU A 62 8.60 -5.83 1.37
CA LEU A 62 7.13 -5.93 1.29
C LEU A 62 6.61 -7.35 1.55
N GLN A 63 7.28 -8.37 1.04
CA GLN A 63 6.85 -9.75 1.27
C GLN A 63 7.07 -10.14 2.74
N TYR A 64 8.18 -9.71 3.33
CA TYR A 64 8.46 -9.94 4.75
C TYR A 64 7.42 -9.25 5.65
N LEU A 65 7.11 -7.99 5.41
CA LEU A 65 6.07 -7.26 6.14
C LEU A 65 4.70 -7.91 5.99
N ASN A 66 4.33 -8.34 4.78
CA ASN A 66 3.06 -9.01 4.53
C ASN A 66 2.97 -10.36 5.27
N LYS A 67 4.01 -11.19 5.20
CA LYS A 67 4.08 -12.49 5.88
C LYS A 67 4.11 -12.39 7.41
N THR A 68 4.52 -11.23 7.94
CA THR A 68 4.52 -10.94 9.38
C THR A 68 3.30 -10.14 9.81
N GLU A 69 2.26 -10.06 8.97
CA GLU A 69 0.97 -9.41 9.26
C GLU A 69 1.09 -7.92 9.60
N ARG A 70 2.10 -7.25 9.03
CA ARG A 70 2.36 -5.82 9.27
C ARG A 70 1.90 -4.92 8.15
N ILE A 71 1.40 -5.45 7.03
CA ILE A 71 0.75 -4.65 5.99
C ILE A 71 -0.76 -4.70 6.21
N HIS A 72 -1.39 -3.54 6.25
CA HIS A 72 -2.83 -3.39 6.46
C HIS A 72 -3.43 -2.65 5.26
N PHE A 73 -4.38 -3.28 4.59
CA PHE A 73 -5.08 -2.69 3.45
C PHE A 73 -6.44 -2.19 3.89
N LEU A 74 -6.64 -0.88 3.83
CA LEU A 74 -7.90 -0.22 4.15
C LEU A 74 -8.42 0.49 2.91
N SER A 75 -9.73 0.50 2.70
CA SER A 75 -10.32 1.32 1.64
C SER A 75 -11.47 2.18 2.14
N TYR A 76 -11.72 3.27 1.41
CA TYR A 76 -12.79 4.20 1.68
C TYR A 76 -13.58 4.50 0.41
N PRO A 77 -14.92 4.41 0.43
CA PRO A 77 -15.76 4.74 -0.72
C PRO A 77 -15.93 6.26 -0.87
N GLY A 78 -14.84 6.94 -1.25
CA GLY A 78 -14.77 8.39 -1.42
C GLY A 78 -13.71 8.80 -2.44
N GLY A 79 -13.66 10.10 -2.73
CA GLY A 79 -12.61 10.69 -3.56
C GLY A 79 -11.28 10.84 -2.80
N HIS A 80 -10.26 11.35 -3.50
CA HIS A 80 -8.91 11.50 -2.96
C HIS A 80 -8.90 12.26 -1.62
N LEU A 81 -8.42 11.60 -0.55
CA LEU A 81 -8.36 12.14 0.82
C LEU A 81 -9.71 12.54 1.44
N GLN A 82 -10.83 12.15 0.83
CA GLN A 82 -12.16 12.45 1.33
C GLN A 82 -12.64 11.30 2.21
N PHE A 83 -12.39 11.39 3.51
CA PHE A 83 -12.89 10.45 4.51
C PHE A 83 -13.48 11.18 5.73
N SER A 84 -14.41 10.54 6.43
CA SER A 84 -14.97 11.10 7.66
C SER A 84 -14.00 10.95 8.83
N PHE A 85 -14.06 11.88 9.79
CA PHE A 85 -13.27 11.76 11.01
C PHE A 85 -13.64 10.52 11.84
N GLU A 86 -14.90 10.08 11.79
CA GLU A 86 -15.33 8.83 12.44
C GLU A 86 -14.69 7.59 11.81
N TRP A 87 -14.57 7.56 10.48
CA TRP A 87 -13.85 6.50 9.79
C TRP A 87 -12.37 6.53 10.16
N PHE A 88 -11.75 7.71 10.20
CA PHE A 88 -10.34 7.87 10.59
C PHE A 88 -10.07 7.36 12.00
N LYS A 89 -10.90 7.74 12.98
CA LYS A 89 -10.79 7.24 14.35
C LYS A 89 -10.94 5.72 14.41
N SER A 90 -11.93 5.17 13.73
CA SER A 90 -12.22 3.73 13.78
C SER A 90 -11.14 2.88 13.11
N ASN A 91 -10.55 3.37 12.02
CA ASN A 91 -9.69 2.56 11.15
C ASN A 91 -8.20 2.90 11.25
N ILE A 92 -7.83 4.12 11.66
CA ILE A 92 -6.42 4.56 11.70
C ILE A 92 -5.86 4.61 13.13
N PHE A 93 -6.65 5.07 14.13
CA PHE A 93 -6.16 5.17 15.51
C PHE A 93 -5.60 3.85 16.10
N PRO A 94 -6.15 2.65 15.78
CA PRO A 94 -5.59 1.38 16.26
C PRO A 94 -4.10 1.18 15.92
N TYR A 95 -3.58 1.89 14.92
CA TYR A 95 -2.20 1.77 14.46
C TYR A 95 -1.26 2.88 14.97
N ILE A 96 -1.78 3.96 15.54
CA ILE A 96 -1.01 5.16 15.95
C ILE A 96 -0.86 5.24 17.49
N ASN A 97 -1.92 4.93 18.24
CA ASN A 97 -1.94 5.11 19.70
C ASN A 97 -1.42 3.86 20.43
N ARG A 98 -0.13 3.56 20.26
CA ARG A 98 0.58 2.55 21.08
C ARG A 98 1.42 3.19 22.17
#